data_AF-A0A0S4V2T2-F1
#
_entry.id   AF-A0A0S4V2T2-F1
#
_cell.length_a   1.000
_cell.length_b   1.000
_cell.length_c   1.000
_cell.angle_alpha   90.00
_cell.angle_beta   90.00
_cell.angle_gamma   90.00
#
_symmetry.space_group_name_H-M   'P 1'
#
loop_
_entity.id
_entity.type
_entity.pdbx_description
1 polymer ?
#
loop_
_entity_poly.entity_id
_entity_poly.type
_entity_poly.pdbx_seq_one_letter_code
_entity_poly.pdbx_strand_id
1 'polypeptide(L)'
;MATKVAIAQPAGGASLPTPEALPADGFTRWSGLKAFVPFSRETLRKRELEGRFPRRVHLGSARCAAWPNREIHRWLSDPAGYRAPEAA
;
A
#
# COMPACT_ATOMS: atom_id res chain seq x y z
N MET A 1 -21.29 15.93 26.85
CA MET A 1 -20.13 16.72 26.38
C MET A 1 -18.94 15.77 26.26
N ALA A 2 -18.43 15.53 25.05
CA ALA A 2 -17.39 14.54 24.80
C ALA A 2 -16.00 15.17 25.04
N THR A 3 -15.22 14.58 25.95
CA THR A 3 -13.84 14.99 26.23
C THR A 3 -12.89 14.45 25.17
N LYS A 4 -12.13 15.36 24.56
CA LYS A 4 -11.14 15.12 23.51
C LYS A 4 -9.84 14.68 24.15
N VAL A 5 -9.46 13.41 23.99
CA VAL A 5 -8.12 12.92 24.35
C VAL A 5 -7.13 13.47 23.34
N ALA A 6 -6.36 14.48 23.76
CA ALA A 6 -5.20 14.98 23.05
C ALA A 6 -3.99 14.11 23.44
N ILE A 7 -3.48 13.32 22.49
CA ILE A 7 -2.19 12.64 22.64
C ILE A 7 -1.05 13.64 22.39
N ALA A 8 -0.31 13.95 23.45
CA ALA A 8 0.93 14.71 23.37
C ALA A 8 2.05 13.82 22.81
N GLN A 9 2.77 14.29 21.78
CA GLN A 9 4.00 13.65 21.31
C GLN A 9 5.19 14.19 22.10
N PRO A 10 6.10 13.37 22.65
CA PRO A 10 7.29 13.87 23.32
C PRO A 10 8.39 14.20 22.31
N ALA A 11 9.02 15.35 22.53
CA ALA A 11 10.18 15.83 21.79
C ALA A 11 11.46 15.10 22.24
N GLY A 12 12.34 14.78 21.29
CA GLY A 12 13.75 14.49 21.59
C GLY A 12 14.16 13.01 21.58
N GLY A 13 13.93 12.32 20.47
CA GLY A 13 14.71 11.15 20.09
C GLY A 13 15.12 11.34 18.63
N ALA A 14 16.35 10.98 18.26
CA ALA A 14 16.70 10.86 16.85
C ALA A 14 15.64 9.97 16.20
N SER A 15 14.76 10.56 15.39
CA SER A 15 13.70 9.83 14.70
C SER A 15 14.40 8.95 13.68
N LEU A 16 14.79 7.74 14.11
CA LEU A 16 15.01 6.66 13.17
C LEU A 16 13.77 6.68 12.28
N PRO A 17 13.90 6.75 10.95
CA PRO A 17 12.75 6.80 10.08
C PRO A 17 11.85 5.64 10.52
N THR A 18 10.67 5.97 11.06
CA THR A 18 9.69 4.96 11.46
C THR A 18 9.64 4.02 10.28
N PRO A 19 9.91 2.70 10.45
CA PRO A 19 9.93 1.79 9.32
C PRO A 19 8.65 2.06 8.56
N GLU A 20 8.80 2.56 7.33
CA GLU A 20 7.65 2.97 6.52
C GLU A 20 6.83 1.70 6.40
N ALA A 21 5.80 1.55 7.22
CA ALA A 21 4.98 0.38 7.27
C ALA A 21 3.75 0.75 6.48
N LEU A 22 3.38 -0.07 5.50
CA LEU A 22 2.13 0.11 4.78
C LEU A 22 0.98 0.18 5.81
N PRO A 23 0.21 1.28 5.88
CA PRO A 23 -0.91 1.35 6.80
C PRO A 23 -1.90 0.23 6.50
N ALA A 24 -2.56 -0.33 7.52
CA ALA A 24 -3.40 -1.52 7.38
C ALA A 24 -4.56 -1.34 6.37
N ASP A 25 -5.12 -0.13 6.33
CA ASP A 25 -6.16 0.26 5.38
C ASP A 25 -5.77 1.57 4.67
N GLY A 26 -6.39 1.84 3.52
CA GLY A 26 -6.09 2.98 2.65
C GLY A 26 -5.39 2.60 1.35
N PHE A 27 -4.74 3.59 0.71
CA PHE A 27 -4.15 3.44 -0.62
C PHE A 27 -2.69 3.91 -0.65
N THR A 28 -1.82 3.09 -1.25
CA THR A 28 -0.40 3.42 -1.45
C THR A 28 -0.09 3.61 -2.92
N ARG A 29 0.66 4.68 -3.24
CA ARG A 29 1.13 4.96 -4.59
C ARG A 29 2.42 4.21 -4.89
N TRP A 30 2.78 4.14 -6.18
CA TRP A 30 4.01 3.51 -6.66
C TRP A 30 5.27 3.96 -5.89
N SER A 31 5.38 5.26 -5.60
CA SER A 31 6.56 5.83 -4.92
C SER A 31 6.83 5.23 -3.54
N GLY A 32 5.79 4.83 -2.81
CA GLY A 32 5.93 4.11 -1.53
C GLY A 32 6.01 2.59 -1.75
N LEU A 33 5.20 2.05 -2.64
CA LEU A 33 5.15 0.61 -2.91
C LEU A 33 6.50 0.04 -3.36
N LYS A 34 7.26 0.78 -4.17
CA LYS A 34 8.56 0.35 -4.71
C LYS A 34 9.61 0.01 -3.63
N ALA A 35 9.43 0.49 -2.39
CA ALA A 35 10.33 0.15 -1.28
C ALA A 35 10.04 -1.25 -0.72
N PHE A 36 8.82 -1.75 -0.87
CA PHE A 36 8.36 -3.04 -0.34
C PHE A 36 8.45 -4.17 -1.37
N VAL A 37 8.34 -3.83 -2.66
CA VAL A 37 8.35 -4.82 -3.74
C VAL A 37 9.68 -4.76 -4.50
N PRO A 38 10.38 -5.90 -4.68
CA PRO A 38 11.63 -5.95 -5.43
C PRO A 38 11.41 -5.95 -6.96
N PHE A 39 10.31 -5.36 -7.43
CA PHE A 39 9.91 -5.38 -8.83
C PHE A 39 9.86 -3.97 -9.41
N SER A 40 10.13 -3.85 -10.71
CA SER A 40 9.91 -2.62 -11.46
C SER A 40 8.43 -2.38 -11.74
N ARG A 41 8.06 -1.12 -12.00
CA ARG A 41 6.68 -0.72 -12.31
C ARG A 41 6.07 -1.51 -13.46
N GLU A 42 6.87 -1.82 -14.47
CA GLU A 42 6.43 -2.61 -15.62
C GLU A 42 6.20 -4.08 -15.29
N THR A 43 7.06 -4.69 -14.47
CA THR A 43 6.86 -6.05 -13.97
C THR A 43 5.59 -6.15 -13.15
N LEU A 44 5.33 -5.13 -12.32
CA LEU A 44 4.11 -5.05 -11.54
C LEU A 44 2.89 -4.97 -12.46
N ARG A 45 2.92 -4.11 -13.49
CA ARG A 45 1.86 -4.01 -14.51
C ARG A 45 1.59 -5.34 -15.21
N LYS A 46 2.63 -6.13 -15.54
CA LYS A 46 2.47 -7.48 -16.12
C LYS A 46 1.79 -8.43 -15.12
N ARG A 47 2.23 -8.44 -13.86
CA ARG A 47 1.63 -9.27 -12.81
C ARG A 47 0.18 -8.86 -12.48
N GLU A 48 -0.15 -7.57 -12.58
CA GLU A 48 -1.52 -7.07 -12.49
C GLU A 48 -2.39 -7.66 -13.62
N LEU A 49 -1.88 -7.71 -14.86
CA LEU A 49 -2.57 -8.32 -16.00
C LEU A 49 -2.72 -9.84 -15.85
N GLU A 50 -1.72 -10.52 -15.26
CA GLU A 50 -1.78 -11.94 -14.94
C GLU A 50 -2.66 -12.26 -13.72
N GLY A 51 -3.21 -11.26 -13.02
CA GLY A 51 -4.01 -11.45 -11.81
C GLY A 51 -3.22 -11.92 -10.59
N ARG A 52 -1.89 -11.85 -10.64
CA ARG A 52 -0.95 -12.26 -9.57
C ARG A 52 -0.57 -11.11 -8.64
N PHE A 53 -1.04 -9.90 -8.92
CA PHE A 53 -0.82 -8.71 -8.11
C PHE A 53 -2.12 -7.93 -7.97
N PRO A 54 -2.38 -7.25 -6.85
CA PRO A 54 -3.59 -6.44 -6.70
C PRO A 54 -3.75 -5.39 -7.80
N ARG A 55 -4.98 -5.19 -8.26
CA ARG A 55 -5.26 -4.16 -9.27
C ARG A 55 -5.13 -2.76 -8.66
N ARG A 56 -4.48 -1.86 -9.38
CA ARG A 56 -4.49 -0.43 -9.03
C ARG A 56 -5.86 0.20 -9.21
N VAL A 57 -6.19 1.11 -8.31
CA VAL A 57 -7.39 1.96 -8.33
C VAL A 57 -6.96 3.37 -8.71
N HIS A 58 -7.74 4.04 -9.56
CA HIS A 58 -7.49 5.43 -9.95
C HIS A 58 -8.26 6.39 -9.02
N LEU A 59 -7.55 7.14 -8.19
CA LEU A 59 -8.10 8.10 -7.24
C LEU A 59 -8.39 9.44 -7.96
N GLY A 60 -9.52 9.48 -8.69
CA GLY A 60 -10.06 10.69 -9.32
C GLY A 60 -9.43 11.12 -10.66
N SER A 61 -8.28 10.55 -11.04
CA SER A 61 -7.65 10.79 -12.34
C SER A 61 -6.86 9.57 -12.81
N ALA A 62 -6.76 9.38 -14.13
CA ALA A 62 -6.00 8.29 -14.74
C ALA A 62 -4.51 8.26 -14.34
N ARG A 63 -3.94 9.40 -13.89
CA ARG A 63 -2.56 9.47 -13.39
C ARG A 63 -2.41 9.13 -11.91
N CYS A 64 -3.50 9.13 -11.15
CA CYS A 64 -3.49 8.85 -9.72
C CYS A 64 -3.79 7.38 -9.43
N ALA A 65 -2.93 6.49 -9.93
CA ALA A 65 -3.02 5.07 -9.63
C ALA A 65 -2.42 4.77 -8.24
N ALA A 66 -3.21 4.10 -7.40
CA ALA A 66 -2.81 3.64 -6.09
C ALA A 66 -3.34 2.24 -5.82
N TRP A 67 -2.65 1.49 -4.99
CA TRP A 67 -3.03 0.13 -4.61
C TRP A 67 -3.64 0.14 -3.21
N PRO A 68 -4.74 -0.59 -3.00
CA PRO A 68 -5.31 -0.75 -1.66
C PRO A 68 -4.35 -1.53 -0.77
N ASN A 69 -4.00 -0.96 0.38
CA ASN A 69 -2.97 -1.52 1.27
C ASN A 69 -3.37 -2.89 1.81
N ARG A 70 -4.66 -3.07 2.12
CA ARG A 70 -5.23 -4.37 2.52
C ARG A 70 -4.87 -5.49 1.54
N GLU A 71 -4.86 -5.19 0.25
CA GLU A 71 -4.54 -6.20 -0.76
C GLU A 71 -3.03 -6.39 -0.92
N ILE A 72 -2.26 -5.32 -0.79
CA ILE A 72 -0.80 -5.40 -0.77
C ILE A 72 -0.36 -6.28 0.42
N HIS A 73 -0.95 -6.11 1.60
CA HIS A 73 -0.67 -6.95 2.78
C HIS A 73 -1.02 -8.42 2.54
N ARG A 74 -2.17 -8.70 1.91
CA ARG A 74 -2.53 -10.06 1.50
C ARG A 74 -1.51 -10.67 0.53
N TRP A 75 -1.07 -9.89 -0.45
CA TRP A 75 -0.05 -10.32 -1.40
C TRP A 75 1.32 -10.50 -0.74
N LEU A 76 1.72 -9.61 0.16
CA LEU A 76 2.98 -9.72 0.91
C LEU A 76 3.00 -10.95 1.81
N SER A 77 1.85 -11.36 2.34
CA SER A 77 1.72 -12.56 3.16
C SER A 77 1.83 -13.84 2.33
N ASP A 78 1.35 -13.84 1.09
CA ASP A 78 1.42 -14.99 0.17
C ASP A 78 1.59 -14.56 -1.30
N PRO A 79 2.81 -14.26 -1.75
CA PRO A 79 3.03 -13.72 -3.10
C PRO A 79 2.87 -14.76 -4.22
N ALA A 80 2.85 -16.06 -3.89
CA ALA A 80 2.74 -17.16 -4.84
C ALA A 80 1.28 -17.61 -5.07
N GLY A 81 0.49 -17.72 -4.00
CA GLY A 81 -0.92 -18.10 -4.07
C GLY A 81 -1.89 -16.93 -4.19
N TYR A 82 -1.43 -15.67 -4.03
CA TYR A 82 -2.29 -14.51 -4.20
C TYR A 82 -2.98 -14.50 -5.57
N ARG A 83 -4.29 -14.24 -5.54
CA ARG A 83 -5.11 -13.97 -6.71
C ARG A 83 -5.88 -12.69 -6.45
N ALA A 84 -5.77 -11.75 -7.38
CA ALA A 84 -6.54 -10.51 -7.29
C ALA A 84 -8.04 -10.84 -7.39
N PRO A 85 -8.89 -10.27 -6.53
CA PRO A 85 -10.33 -10.37 -6.71
C PRO A 85 -10.68 -9.76 -8.07
N GLU A 86 -11.54 -10.46 -8.82
CA GLU A 86 -12.06 -9.93 -10.06
C GLU A 86 -12.82 -8.64 -9.75
N ALA A 87 -12.42 -7.54 -10.38
CA ALA A 87 -13.14 -6.28 -10.23
C ALA A 87 -14.48 -6.46 -10.94
N ALA A 88 -15.55 -6.61 -10.15
CA ALA A 88 -16.93 -6.66 -10.62
C ALA A 88 -17.32 -5.39 -11.37
#